data_AF-A0A2U2C4S1-F1
#
_entry.id   AF-A0A2U2C4S1-F1
#
_cell.length_a   1.000
_cell.length_b   1.000
_cell.length_c   1.000
_cell.angle_alpha   90.00
_cell.angle_beta   90.00
_cell.angle_gamma   90.00
#
_symmetry.space_group_name_H-M   'P 1'
#
loop_
_entity.id
_entity.type
_entity.pdbx_description
1 polymer ?
#
loop_
_entity_poly.entity_id
_entity_poly.type
_entity_poly.pdbx_seq_one_letter_code
_entity_poly.pdbx_strand_id
1 'polypeptide(L)'
;MAINKDFLGPQGDEEEIFSIEALVFSTQVALQRAMNRKGVSNKELAEKLGMTPARVSQIFSSNGPNLTLKTIARIAHALGEDFELVRKKDIKSPPSAAQMERYKCVIVQLDPRRSPSVWHEHEIAANGKKPKKMNLVA
;
A
#
# COMPACT_ATOMS: atom_id res chain seq x y z
N MET A 1 2.04 -14.09 44.45
CA MET A 1 1.13 -14.34 43.30
C MET A 1 1.19 -13.12 42.40
N ALA A 2 1.61 -13.27 41.14
CA ALA A 2 1.60 -12.16 40.19
C ALA A 2 0.15 -11.94 39.73
N ILE A 3 -0.42 -10.78 40.04
CA ILE A 3 -1.73 -10.38 39.53
C ILE A 3 -1.55 -10.19 38.02
N ASN A 4 -2.29 -10.96 37.21
CA ASN A 4 -2.36 -10.78 35.76
C ASN A 4 -2.86 -9.35 35.50
N LYS A 5 -1.96 -8.50 35.00
CA LYS A 5 -2.27 -7.10 34.65
C LYS A 5 -3.26 -6.99 33.49
N ASP A 6 -3.47 -8.08 32.76
CA ASP A 6 -4.44 -8.19 31.66
C ASP A 6 -5.91 -8.04 32.10
N PHE A 7 -6.19 -8.08 33.41
CA PHE A 7 -7.56 -7.88 33.94
C PHE A 7 -7.98 -6.40 34.00
N LEU A 8 -7.01 -5.48 34.04
CA LEU A 8 -7.26 -4.04 34.26
C LEU A 8 -7.24 -3.28 32.94
N GLY A 9 -8.15 -3.62 32.03
CA GLY A 9 -8.40 -2.86 30.79
C GLY A 9 -7.16 -2.57 29.94
N PRO A 10 -7.30 -1.77 28.88
CA PRO A 10 -6.15 -1.26 28.15
C PRO A 10 -5.32 -0.36 29.07
N GLN A 11 -4.04 -0.68 29.23
CA GLN A 11 -3.06 0.10 29.99
C GLN A 11 -2.49 1.17 29.04
N GLY A 12 -2.90 2.42 29.24
CA GLY A 12 -2.50 3.59 28.47
C GLY A 12 -3.42 4.76 28.84
N ASP A 13 -2.98 6.00 28.63
CA ASP A 13 -3.94 7.10 28.62
C ASP A 13 -4.91 6.94 27.43
N GLU A 14 -6.14 7.47 27.53
CA GLU A 14 -7.16 7.30 26.49
C GLU A 14 -6.67 7.79 25.11
N GLU A 15 -5.77 8.78 25.10
CA GLU A 15 -5.17 9.35 23.89
C GLU A 15 -4.21 8.38 23.20
N GLU A 16 -3.38 7.66 23.96
CA GLU A 16 -2.50 6.61 23.45
C GLU A 16 -3.31 5.48 22.81
N ILE A 17 -4.36 5.00 23.50
CA ILE A 17 -5.24 3.94 22.98
C ILE A 17 -5.86 4.37 21.65
N PHE A 18 -6.43 5.58 21.61
CA PHE A 18 -7.01 6.13 20.39
C PHE A 18 -5.97 6.24 19.26
N SER A 19 -4.75 6.68 19.58
CA SER A 19 -3.66 6.81 18.60
C SER A 19 -3.25 5.46 18.01
N ILE A 20 -3.20 4.41 18.84
CA ILE A 20 -2.91 3.03 18.42
C ILE A 20 -4.04 2.52 17.51
N GLU A 21 -5.30 2.60 17.95
CA GLU A 21 -6.44 2.12 17.19
C GLU A 21 -6.57 2.84 15.83
N ALA A 22 -6.37 4.15 15.80
CA ALA A 22 -6.42 4.94 14.58
C ALA A 22 -5.35 4.48 13.57
N LEU A 23 -4.13 4.19 14.02
CA LEU A 23 -3.06 3.73 13.14
C LEU A 23 -3.32 2.30 12.63
N VAL A 24 -3.73 1.39 13.53
CA VAL A 24 -4.10 0.01 13.17
C VAL A 24 -5.21 0.01 12.13
N PHE A 25 -6.29 0.75 12.38
CA PHE A 25 -7.43 0.87 11.47
C PHE A 25 -7.02 1.41 10.11
N SER A 26 -6.23 2.49 10.07
CA SER A 26 -5.76 3.07 8.81
C SER A 26 -4.94 2.07 7.98
N THR A 27 -4.15 1.23 8.65
CA THR A 27 -3.35 0.18 8.01
C THR A 27 -4.23 -0.96 7.49
N GLN A 28 -5.20 -1.42 8.28
CA GLN A 28 -6.17 -2.44 7.86
C GLN A 28 -6.95 -1.97 6.62
N VAL A 29 -7.41 -0.72 6.60
CA VAL A 29 -8.11 -0.13 5.44
C VAL A 29 -7.21 -0.10 4.20
N ALA A 30 -5.94 0.28 4.35
CA ALA A 30 -5.00 0.31 3.24
C ALA A 30 -4.76 -1.09 2.64
N LEU A 31 -4.58 -2.11 3.49
CA LEU A 31 -4.42 -3.50 3.08
C LEU A 31 -5.70 -4.05 2.44
N GLN A 32 -6.87 -3.80 3.02
CA GLN A 32 -8.15 -4.24 2.46
C GLN A 32 -8.42 -3.61 1.08
N ARG A 33 -8.06 -2.33 0.90
CA ARG A 33 -8.15 -1.67 -0.41
C ARG A 33 -7.22 -2.31 -1.44
N ALA A 34 -6.01 -2.68 -1.04
CA ALA A 34 -5.09 -3.40 -1.92
C ALA A 34 -5.63 -4.77 -2.32
N MET A 35 -6.20 -5.53 -1.38
CA MET A 35 -6.90 -6.79 -1.67
C MET A 35 -8.02 -6.60 -2.68
N ASN A 36 -8.92 -5.63 -2.43
CA ASN A 36 -10.06 -5.35 -3.29
C ASN A 36 -9.63 -4.95 -4.71
N ARG A 37 -8.59 -4.11 -4.85
CA ARG A 37 -8.05 -3.71 -6.16
C ARG A 37 -7.51 -4.87 -6.97
N LYS A 38 -6.97 -5.89 -6.29
CA LYS A 38 -6.42 -7.10 -6.93
C LYS A 38 -7.42 -8.25 -7.01
N GLY A 39 -8.66 -8.04 -6.57
CA GLY A 39 -9.68 -9.09 -6.50
C GLY A 39 -9.31 -10.24 -5.57
N VAL A 40 -8.42 -10.03 -4.60
CA VAL A 40 -7.97 -11.08 -3.68
C VAL A 40 -8.93 -11.18 -2.49
N SER A 41 -9.52 -12.35 -2.31
CA SER A 41 -10.37 -12.68 -1.17
C SER A 41 -9.57 -13.01 0.10
N ASN A 42 -10.22 -12.97 1.27
CA ASN A 42 -9.60 -13.39 2.53
C ASN A 42 -9.14 -14.85 2.51
N LYS A 43 -9.85 -15.71 1.76
CA LYS A 43 -9.49 -17.13 1.60
C LYS A 43 -8.19 -17.28 0.83
N GLU A 44 -8.08 -16.62 -0.32
CA GLU A 44 -6.87 -16.67 -1.15
C GLU A 44 -5.68 -16.03 -0.43
N LEU A 45 -5.91 -14.95 0.32
CA LEU A 45 -4.86 -14.36 1.15
C LEU A 45 -4.39 -15.34 2.23
N ALA A 46 -5.31 -16.06 2.88
CA ALA A 46 -4.97 -17.07 3.88
C ALA A 46 -4.10 -18.18 3.28
N GLU A 47 -4.45 -18.67 2.08
CA GLU A 47 -3.69 -19.67 1.34
C GLU A 47 -2.28 -19.15 0.99
N LYS A 48 -2.16 -17.94 0.43
CA LYS A 48 -0.87 -17.30 0.11
C LYS A 48 0.03 -17.10 1.33
N LEU A 49 -0.57 -16.85 2.50
CA LEU A 49 0.17 -16.62 3.75
C LEU A 49 0.44 -17.90 4.55
N GLY A 50 -0.12 -19.04 4.16
CA GLY A 50 -0.11 -20.26 4.99
C GLY A 50 -0.77 -20.02 6.36
N MET A 51 -1.84 -19.22 6.40
CA MET A 51 -2.62 -18.91 7.61
C MET A 51 -4.01 -19.55 7.52
N THR A 52 -4.68 -19.66 8.66
CA THR A 52 -6.10 -20.05 8.67
C THR A 52 -6.98 -18.88 8.19
N PRO A 53 -8.12 -19.15 7.53
CA PRO A 53 -9.07 -18.09 7.17
C PRO A 53 -9.55 -17.30 8.39
N ALA A 54 -9.75 -17.97 9.53
CA ALA A 54 -10.09 -17.32 10.79
C ALA A 54 -9.03 -16.31 11.23
N ARG A 55 -7.74 -16.63 11.10
CA ARG A 55 -6.66 -15.71 11.43
C ARG A 55 -6.65 -14.48 10.52
N VAL A 56 -6.88 -14.67 9.22
CA VAL A 56 -6.98 -13.55 8.27
C VAL A 56 -8.20 -12.68 8.59
N SER A 57 -9.36 -13.26 8.84
CA SER A 57 -10.56 -12.50 9.25
C SER A 57 -10.33 -11.73 10.56
N GLN A 58 -9.61 -12.31 11.51
CA GLN A 58 -9.25 -11.64 12.76
C GLN A 58 -8.32 -10.44 12.53
N ILE A 59 -7.42 -10.50 11.55
CA ILE A 59 -6.54 -9.37 11.20
C ILE A 59 -7.33 -8.15 10.74
N PHE A 60 -8.49 -8.34 10.10
CA PHE A 60 -9.32 -7.27 9.56
C PHE A 60 -10.55 -6.95 10.41
N SER A 61 -10.67 -7.54 11.61
CA SER A 61 -11.76 -7.23 12.53
C SER A 61 -11.42 -6.00 13.40
N SER A 62 -12.46 -5.36 13.93
CA SER A 62 -12.34 -4.21 14.84
C SER A 62 -11.60 -4.56 16.14
N ASN A 63 -11.76 -5.81 16.61
CA ASN A 63 -11.11 -6.34 17.82
C ASN A 63 -9.94 -7.26 17.45
N GLY A 64 -9.32 -6.99 16.30
CA GLY A 64 -8.21 -7.80 15.80
C GLY A 64 -6.99 -7.74 16.71
N PRO A 65 -6.10 -8.74 16.65
CA PRO A 65 -4.83 -8.71 17.36
C PRO A 65 -3.99 -7.52 16.86
N ASN A 66 -3.10 -7.02 17.71
CA ASN A 66 -2.17 -5.97 17.29
C ASN A 66 -1.41 -6.40 16.02
N LEU A 67 -1.55 -5.59 14.97
CA LEU A 67 -1.00 -5.88 13.65
C LEU A 67 0.49 -5.55 13.65
N THR A 68 1.35 -6.56 13.52
CA THR A 68 2.80 -6.35 13.50
C THR A 68 3.29 -5.90 12.12
N LEU A 69 4.37 -5.10 12.08
CA LEU A 69 5.05 -4.73 10.82
C LEU A 69 5.46 -5.96 9.99
N LYS A 70 5.88 -7.04 10.65
CA LYS A 70 6.16 -8.33 10.01
C LYS A 70 4.93 -8.89 9.28
N THR A 71 3.75 -8.83 9.91
CA THR A 71 2.51 -9.30 9.30
C THR A 71 2.12 -8.42 8.11
N ILE A 72 2.23 -7.10 8.26
CA ILE A 72 1.96 -6.13 7.18
C ILE A 72 2.86 -6.42 5.97
N ALA A 73 4.17 -6.57 6.18
CA ALA A 73 5.11 -6.88 5.11
C ALA A 73 4.80 -8.20 4.41
N ARG A 74 4.39 -9.24 5.15
CA ARG A 74 3.97 -10.52 4.56
C ARG A 74 2.71 -10.38 3.71
N ILE A 75 1.71 -9.64 4.18
CA ILE A 75 0.48 -9.37 3.42
C ILE A 75 0.82 -8.57 2.16
N ALA A 76 1.58 -7.49 2.28
CA ALA A 76 2.00 -6.66 1.16
C ALA A 76 2.73 -7.49 0.09
N HIS A 77 3.70 -8.32 0.50
CA HIS A 77 4.40 -9.24 -0.39
C HIS A 77 3.45 -10.27 -1.05
N ALA A 78 2.53 -10.88 -0.30
CA ALA A 78 1.57 -11.83 -0.85
C ALA A 78 0.60 -11.20 -1.86
N LEU A 79 0.33 -9.91 -1.71
CA LEU A 79 -0.43 -9.11 -2.64
C LEU A 79 0.43 -8.58 -3.79
N GLY A 80 1.76 -8.62 -3.72
CA GLY A 80 2.66 -7.97 -4.69
C GLY A 80 2.54 -6.45 -4.65
N GLU A 81 2.41 -5.88 -3.45
CA GLU A 81 2.35 -4.45 -3.17
C GLU A 81 3.58 -4.00 -2.39
N ASP A 82 3.96 -2.74 -2.59
CA ASP A 82 4.94 -2.06 -1.76
C ASP A 82 4.22 -1.12 -0.78
N PHE A 83 4.47 -1.30 0.51
CA PHE A 83 3.93 -0.45 1.57
C PHE A 83 5.04 0.33 2.25
N GLU A 84 4.78 1.61 2.52
CA GLU A 84 5.68 2.50 3.27
C GLU A 84 4.90 3.16 4.42
N LEU A 85 5.56 3.31 5.56
CA LEU A 85 5.01 4.06 6.70
C LEU A 85 5.52 5.49 6.65
N VAL A 86 4.63 6.42 6.33
CA VAL A 86 4.96 7.85 6.21
C VAL A 86 4.25 8.63 7.31
N ARG A 87 4.98 9.54 7.99
CA ARG A 87 4.35 10.41 8.99
C ARG A 87 3.38 11.36 8.28
N LYS A 88 2.21 11.63 8.89
CA LYS A 88 1.17 12.50 8.29
C LYS A 88 1.69 13.88 7.85
N LYS A 89 2.69 14.44 8.54
CA LYS A 89 3.32 15.73 8.17
C LYS A 89 4.19 15.62 6.91
N ASP A 90 4.82 14.48 6.70
CA ASP A 90 5.68 14.22 5.54
C ASP A 90 4.84 14.00 4.27
N ILE A 91 3.60 13.49 4.39
CA ILE A 91 2.64 13.38 3.26
C ILE A 91 2.31 14.76 2.64
N LYS A 92 2.35 15.83 3.46
CA LYS A 92 2.10 17.21 3.00
C LYS A 92 3.34 17.89 2.41
N SER A 93 4.52 17.31 2.57
CA SER A 93 5.73 17.79 1.92
C SER A 93 5.76 17.23 0.50
N PRO A 94 6.12 18.02 -0.54
CA PRO A 94 6.28 17.45 -1.87
C PRO A 94 7.27 16.28 -1.78
N PRO A 95 6.99 15.13 -2.41
CA PRO A 95 7.93 14.01 -2.41
C PRO A 95 9.28 14.52 -2.87
N SER A 96 10.33 14.16 -2.13
CA SER A 96 11.69 14.58 -2.45
C SER A 96 12.02 14.21 -3.91
N ALA A 97 12.89 14.97 -4.57
CA ALA A 97 13.31 14.67 -5.94
C ALA A 97 13.78 13.20 -6.10
N ALA A 98 14.40 12.64 -5.06
CA ALA A 98 14.82 11.24 -5.00
C ALA A 98 13.66 10.24 -4.87
N GLN A 99 12.54 10.59 -4.23
CA GLN A 99 11.32 9.76 -4.22
C GLN A 99 10.60 9.84 -5.57
N MET A 100 10.56 11.03 -6.20
CA MET A 100 9.97 11.19 -7.54
C MET A 100 10.72 10.37 -8.61
N GLU A 101 12.02 10.16 -8.48
CA GLU A 101 12.79 9.23 -9.33
C GLU A 101 12.23 7.80 -9.30
N ARG A 102 11.73 7.34 -8.14
CA ARG A 102 11.12 6.01 -8.00
C ARG A 102 9.75 5.90 -8.68
N TYR A 103 9.06 7.04 -8.86
CA TYR A 103 7.75 7.15 -9.53
C TYR A 103 7.83 7.53 -11.01
N LYS A 104 9.03 7.64 -11.61
CA LYS A 104 9.24 8.08 -13.00
C LYS A 104 8.48 7.27 -14.07
N CYS A 105 8.00 6.07 -13.75
CA CYS A 105 7.24 5.25 -14.69
C CYS A 105 5.78 5.72 -14.90
N VAL A 106 5.21 6.56 -14.02
CA VAL A 106 3.75 6.86 -14.05
C VAL A 106 3.45 8.35 -14.31
N ILE A 107 4.44 9.16 -14.69
CA ILE A 107 4.16 10.47 -15.28
C ILE A 107 4.29 10.33 -16.78
N VAL A 108 3.15 10.04 -17.40
CA VAL A 108 2.85 10.33 -18.82
C VAL A 108 3.47 11.70 -19.10
N GLN A 109 4.41 11.76 -20.05
CA GLN A 109 5.05 13.01 -20.45
C GLN A 109 3.97 13.98 -20.92
N LEU A 110 3.47 14.83 -20.02
CA LEU A 110 2.68 15.99 -20.38
C LEU A 110 3.64 17.00 -21.02
N ASP A 111 3.84 16.84 -22.33
CA ASP A 111 4.39 17.90 -23.16
C ASP A 111 3.37 19.06 -23.16
N PRO A 112 3.68 20.23 -22.58
CA PRO A 112 2.73 21.35 -22.49
C PRO A 112 2.36 21.92 -23.88
N ARG A 113 2.98 21.45 -24.97
CA ARG A 113 2.62 21.81 -26.35
C ARG A 113 1.69 20.81 -27.03
N ARG A 114 1.34 19.69 -26.40
CA ARG A 114 0.47 18.66 -26.98
C ARG A 114 -0.85 18.58 -26.23
N SER A 115 -1.95 18.69 -26.97
CA SER A 115 -3.32 18.67 -26.45
C SER A 115 -3.58 17.39 -25.60
N PRO A 116 -4.29 17.47 -24.46
CA PRO A 116 -4.44 16.35 -23.50
C PRO A 116 -5.34 15.20 -23.98
N SER A 117 -5.81 15.23 -25.22
CA SER A 117 -6.95 14.44 -25.69
C SER A 117 -6.58 13.27 -26.62
N VAL A 118 -5.30 13.00 -26.87
CA VAL A 118 -4.89 11.83 -27.66
C VAL A 118 -3.78 11.07 -26.93
N TRP A 119 -4.17 9.93 -26.36
CA TRP A 119 -3.25 8.99 -25.73
C TRP A 119 -2.50 8.22 -26.83
N HIS A 120 -1.19 8.42 -26.92
CA HIS A 120 -0.34 7.57 -27.73
C HIS A 120 0.58 6.77 -26.83
N GLU A 121 0.37 5.46 -26.79
CA GLU A 121 1.24 4.53 -26.13
C GLU A 121 2.57 4.47 -26.89
N HIS A 122 3.65 4.87 -26.23
CA HIS A 122 5.00 4.68 -26.74
C HIS A 122 5.74 3.77 -25.78
N GLU A 123 6.15 2.60 -26.27
CA GLU A 123 7.09 1.75 -25.57
C GLU A 123 8.39 2.51 -25.32
N ILE A 124 8.72 2.69 -24.03
CA ILE A 124 9.98 3.28 -23.63
C ILE A 124 11.05 2.21 -23.86
N ALA A 125 11.82 2.35 -24.95
CA ALA A 125 12.98 1.49 -25.18
C ALA A 125 13.96 1.65 -24.00
N ALA A 126 14.28 0.54 -23.33
CA ALA A 126 15.12 0.47 -22.12
C ALA A 126 16.59 0.89 -22.32
N ASN A 127 16.93 1.49 -23.46
CA ASN A 127 18.24 2.06 -23.72
C ASN A 127 18.06 3.24 -24.67
N GLY A 128 18.54 4.43 -24.28
CA GLY A 128 18.27 5.76 -24.87
C GLY A 128 18.60 6.00 -26.35
N LYS A 129 18.35 5.05 -27.25
CA LYS A 129 18.26 5.26 -28.70
C LYS A 129 16.82 5.60 -29.06
N LYS A 130 16.64 6.77 -29.68
CA LYS A 130 15.34 7.22 -30.20
C LYS A 130 14.75 6.16 -31.14
N PRO A 131 13.48 5.78 -31.01
CA PRO A 131 12.84 4.88 -31.96
C PRO A 131 12.79 5.55 -33.35
N LYS A 132 13.15 4.76 -34.37
CA LYS A 132 13.13 5.17 -35.78
C LYS A 132 11.67 5.41 -36.17
N LYS A 133 11.32 6.64 -36.53
CA LYS A 133 9.97 6.96 -37.03
C LYS A 133 9.69 6.11 -38.27
N MET A 134 8.72 5.21 -38.17
CA MET A 134 8.17 4.50 -39.31
C MET A 134 6.80 5.11 -39.59
N ASN A 135 6.71 5.86 -40.69
CA ASN A 135 5.43 6.39 -41.15
C ASN A 135 4.69 5.23 -41.83
N LEU A 136 3.59 4.78 -41.24
CA LEU A 136 2.58 4.00 -41.95
C LEU A 136 1.55 4.98 -42.49
N VAL A 137 1.62 5.20 -43.79
CA VAL A 137 0.61 5.89 -44.60
C VAL A 137 -0.43 4.85 -44.99
N ALA A 138 -1.71 5.19 -44.88
CA ALA A 138 -2.76 4.56 -45.68
C ALA A 138 -2.82 5.29 -47.02
#